data_AF-A0A0Q9LD10-F1
#
_entry.id   AF-A0A0Q9LD10-F1
#
_cell.length_a   1.000
_cell.length_b   1.000
_cell.length_c   1.000
_cell.angle_alpha   90.00
_cell.angle_beta   90.00
_cell.angle_gamma   90.00
#
_symmetry.space_group_name_H-M   'P 1'
#
loop_
_entity.id
_entity.type
_entity.pdbx_description
1 polymer ?
#
loop_
_entity_poly.entity_id
_entity_poly.type
_entity_poly.pdbx_seq_one_letter_code
_entity_poly.pdbx_strand_id
1 'polypeptide(L)'
;MILVAGSNTFALNPITLTELERRMLLDKQNSRVVYRYPSEDAFKFELKMRTNIVEAAKALYAGGANFATFARSRCNERYWTRTENGGFMLNRGVWPSDGIYDIFVNGRLYGFECAGAIIIILYKAVLDTVGGAVFNAYFQNLFLRDWQFDRDLRLITTYNNYNAYPGDVLYFKNPDYDPRTPEWQGENVVMMDDNLYFGHGIGIKSGQEIVAGLNRMRRRGSIISAYMQDSVVSPDFEYLRSLTMRDDAQPVVKSVERQYGIVAKIGAGTFIYKEVL
;
A
#
# COMPACT_ATOMS: atom_id res chain seq x y z
N MET A 1 8.75 -21.42 12.40
CA MET A 1 8.03 -21.61 13.71
C MET A 1 7.24 -20.35 14.05
N ILE A 2 5.95 -20.47 14.34
CA ILE A 2 5.09 -19.33 14.72
C ILE A 2 4.85 -19.39 16.24
N LEU A 3 5.12 -18.28 16.92
CA LEU A 3 4.90 -18.11 18.35
C LEU A 3 3.90 -16.99 18.58
N VAL A 4 2.80 -17.29 19.26
CA VAL A 4 1.76 -16.32 19.63
C VAL A 4 1.77 -16.14 21.14
N ALA A 5 1.85 -14.89 21.61
CA ALA A 5 1.85 -14.59 23.02
C ALA A 5 0.57 -15.12 23.70
N GLY A 6 0.72 -15.72 24.89
CA GLY A 6 -0.40 -16.26 25.66
C GLY A 6 -0.96 -17.60 25.14
N SER A 7 -0.38 -18.20 24.11
CA SER A 7 -0.79 -19.52 23.61
C SER A 7 0.40 -20.48 23.51
N ASN A 8 0.28 -21.63 24.18
CA ASN A 8 1.25 -22.73 24.09
C ASN A 8 0.99 -23.64 22.87
N THR A 9 -0.18 -23.52 22.22
CA THR A 9 -0.57 -24.30 21.04
C THR A 9 -1.28 -23.37 20.05
N PHE A 10 -0.54 -22.88 19.05
CA PHE A 10 -1.11 -22.06 17.99
C PHE A 10 -1.70 -22.96 16.89
N ALA A 11 -3.00 -22.86 16.67
CA ALA A 11 -3.69 -23.51 15.57
C ALA A 11 -4.77 -22.57 15.02
N LEU A 12 -4.63 -22.15 13.77
CA LEU A 12 -5.73 -21.51 13.04
C LEU A 12 -6.62 -22.58 12.42
N ASN A 13 -7.92 -22.34 12.40
CA ASN A 13 -8.83 -23.13 11.60
C ASN A 13 -8.55 -22.88 10.10
N PRO A 14 -8.06 -23.86 9.32
CA PRO A 14 -7.68 -23.64 7.93
C PRO A 14 -8.87 -23.32 7.01
N ILE A 15 -10.10 -23.63 7.45
CA ILE A 15 -11.34 -23.39 6.68
C ILE A 15 -11.65 -21.90 6.59
N THR A 16 -11.24 -21.09 7.57
CA THR A 16 -11.49 -19.65 7.58
C THR A 16 -10.46 -18.85 6.78
N LEU A 17 -9.45 -19.52 6.21
CA LEU A 17 -8.38 -18.89 5.44
C LEU A 17 -8.61 -19.10 3.94
N THR A 18 -8.35 -18.04 3.18
CA THR A 18 -8.20 -18.13 1.72
C THR A 18 -7.04 -19.06 1.36
N GLU A 19 -6.98 -19.51 0.10
CA GLU A 19 -5.90 -20.38 -0.37
C GLU A 19 -4.51 -19.75 -0.18
N LEU A 20 -4.36 -18.46 -0.49
CA LEU A 20 -3.10 -17.74 -0.34
C LEU A 20 -2.67 -17.65 1.14
N GLU A 21 -3.60 -17.32 2.03
CA GLU A 21 -3.32 -17.26 3.47
C GLU A 21 -2.95 -18.62 4.05
N ARG A 22 -3.61 -19.69 3.56
CA ARG A 22 -3.32 -21.06 3.98
C ARG A 22 -1.92 -21.49 3.56
N ARG A 23 -1.48 -21.11 2.35
CA ARG A 23 -0.11 -21.35 1.88
C ARG A 23 0.91 -20.57 2.69
N MET A 24 0.70 -19.26 2.89
CA MET A 24 1.58 -18.45 3.74
C MET A 24 1.70 -18.98 5.17
N LEU A 25 0.60 -19.50 5.75
CA LEU A 25 0.63 -20.17 7.05
C LEU A 25 1.56 -21.40 7.02
N LEU A 26 1.39 -22.29 6.04
CA LEU A 26 2.22 -23.49 5.89
C LEU A 26 3.70 -23.13 5.69
N ASP A 27 3.99 -22.13 4.86
CA ASP A 27 5.35 -21.68 4.58
C ASP A 27 6.02 -21.10 5.84
N LYS A 28 5.31 -20.30 6.64
CA LYS A 28 5.81 -19.79 7.93
C LYS A 28 5.98 -20.89 8.98
N GLN A 29 5.14 -21.92 8.96
CA GLN A 29 5.29 -23.10 9.83
C GLN A 29 6.54 -23.91 9.47
N ASN A 30 6.79 -24.10 8.17
CA ASN A 30 7.93 -24.86 7.64
C ASN A 30 9.24 -24.04 7.62
N SER A 31 9.16 -22.72 7.74
CA SER A 31 10.33 -21.84 7.79
C SER A 31 11.13 -22.00 9.08
N ARG A 32 12.47 -21.87 8.94
CA ARG A 32 13.44 -21.84 10.05
C ARG A 32 13.38 -20.54 10.85
N VAL A 33 12.72 -19.51 10.34
CA VAL A 33 12.52 -18.25 11.06
C VAL A 33 11.48 -18.44 12.16
N VAL A 34 11.72 -17.75 13.28
CA VAL A 34 10.76 -17.66 14.39
C VAL A 34 9.95 -16.38 14.22
N TYR A 35 8.67 -16.53 13.86
CA TYR A 35 7.72 -15.43 13.74
C TYR A 35 7.01 -15.24 15.09
N ARG A 36 6.99 -14.02 15.60
CA ARG A 36 6.42 -13.69 16.92
C ARG A 36 5.26 -12.73 16.76
N TYR A 37 4.11 -13.09 17.32
CA TYR A 37 2.90 -12.29 17.27
C TYR A 37 2.34 -12.02 18.67
N PRO A 38 1.82 -10.81 18.94
CA PRO A 38 1.22 -10.48 20.23
C PRO A 38 -0.15 -11.14 20.44
N SER A 39 -0.83 -11.56 19.38
CA SER A 39 -2.11 -12.27 19.43
C SER A 39 -2.36 -13.06 18.14
N GLU A 40 -3.36 -13.94 18.16
CA GLU A 40 -3.82 -14.64 16.95
C GLU A 40 -4.36 -13.65 15.91
N ASP A 41 -5.07 -12.61 16.35
CA ASP A 41 -5.59 -11.55 15.49
C ASP A 41 -4.48 -10.75 14.82
N ALA A 42 -3.34 -10.56 15.47
CA ALA A 42 -2.18 -9.93 14.85
C ALA A 42 -1.65 -10.74 13.66
N PHE A 43 -1.59 -12.06 13.81
CA PHE A 43 -1.18 -12.92 12.71
C PHE A 43 -2.22 -12.97 11.58
N LYS A 44 -3.51 -13.09 11.92
CA LYS A 44 -4.60 -12.99 10.93
C LYS A 44 -4.58 -11.67 10.17
N PHE A 45 -4.29 -10.57 10.85
CA PHE A 45 -4.17 -9.25 10.23
C PHE A 45 -3.04 -9.21 9.21
N GLU A 46 -1.86 -9.74 9.53
CA GLU A 46 -0.76 -9.86 8.55
C GLU A 46 -1.21 -10.66 7.31
N LEU A 47 -1.80 -11.84 7.51
CA LEU A 47 -2.26 -12.70 6.41
C LEU A 47 -3.28 -12.00 5.51
N LYS A 48 -4.27 -11.33 6.11
CA LYS A 48 -5.29 -10.56 5.40
C LYS A 48 -4.67 -9.40 4.63
N MET A 49 -3.78 -8.63 5.26
CA MET A 49 -3.15 -7.48 4.61
C MET A 49 -2.28 -7.91 3.42
N ARG A 50 -1.46 -8.96 3.60
CA ARG A 50 -0.66 -9.53 2.51
C ARG A 50 -1.51 -9.95 1.32
N THR A 51 -2.64 -10.61 1.59
CA THR A 51 -3.62 -10.97 0.56
C THR A 51 -4.16 -9.73 -0.15
N ASN A 52 -4.54 -8.69 0.60
CA ASN A 52 -5.02 -7.43 0.03
C ASN A 52 -3.94 -6.69 -0.79
N ILE A 53 -2.64 -6.81 -0.45
CA ILE A 53 -1.54 -6.27 -1.28
C ILE A 53 -1.49 -6.98 -2.63
N VAL A 54 -1.57 -8.31 -2.63
CA VAL A 54 -1.59 -9.11 -3.87
C VAL A 54 -2.83 -8.80 -4.72
N GLU A 55 -4.01 -8.69 -4.10
CA GLU A 55 -5.25 -8.34 -4.80
C GLU A 55 -5.22 -6.89 -5.33
N ALA A 56 -4.63 -5.95 -4.59
CA ALA A 56 -4.42 -4.58 -5.08
C ALA A 56 -3.46 -4.56 -6.30
N ALA A 57 -2.38 -5.34 -6.29
CA ALA A 57 -1.49 -5.45 -7.44
C ALA A 57 -2.22 -6.00 -8.69
N LYS A 58 -3.04 -7.06 -8.52
CA LYS A 58 -3.90 -7.60 -9.59
C LYS A 58 -4.90 -6.57 -10.09
N ALA A 59 -5.57 -5.86 -9.18
CA ALA A 59 -6.55 -4.85 -9.51
C ALA A 59 -5.93 -3.68 -10.27
N LEU A 60 -4.72 -3.25 -9.88
CA LEU A 60 -4.00 -2.19 -10.60
C LEU A 60 -3.66 -2.63 -12.03
N TYR A 61 -3.15 -3.85 -12.19
CA TYR A 61 -2.86 -4.44 -13.50
C TYR A 61 -4.12 -4.51 -14.38
N ALA A 62 -5.25 -4.97 -13.83
CA ALA A 62 -6.51 -5.09 -14.55
C ALA A 62 -7.18 -3.74 -14.85
N GLY A 63 -7.00 -2.74 -13.98
CA GLY A 63 -7.60 -1.40 -14.10
C GLY A 63 -7.02 -0.55 -15.24
N GLY A 64 -5.90 -0.96 -15.84
CA GLY A 64 -5.33 -0.31 -17.01
C GLY A 64 -4.61 1.00 -16.72
N ALA A 65 -4.19 1.23 -15.48
CA ALA A 65 -3.22 2.27 -15.16
C ALA A 65 -1.91 1.96 -15.91
N ASN A 66 -1.36 2.97 -16.60
CA ASN A 66 -0.20 2.77 -17.44
C ASN A 66 1.08 3.28 -16.78
N PHE A 67 2.21 2.71 -17.16
CA PHE A 67 3.50 3.31 -16.82
C PHE A 67 3.64 4.70 -17.47
N ALA A 68 4.14 5.66 -16.70
CA ALA A 68 4.57 6.95 -17.20
C ALA A 68 5.71 7.52 -16.36
N THR A 69 6.67 8.20 -16.99
CA THR A 69 7.67 8.99 -16.29
C THR A 69 7.01 10.20 -15.60
N PHE A 70 7.68 10.84 -14.63
CA PHE A 70 7.14 12.04 -13.97
C PHE A 70 6.72 13.14 -14.96
N ALA A 71 7.50 13.36 -16.02
CA ALA A 71 7.18 14.36 -17.04
C ALA A 71 5.88 14.05 -17.82
N ARG A 72 5.51 12.77 -17.92
CA ARG A 72 4.32 12.29 -18.65
C ARG A 72 3.23 11.74 -17.73
N SER A 73 3.38 11.91 -16.42
CA SER A 73 2.40 11.41 -15.47
C SER A 73 1.05 12.09 -15.66
N ARG A 74 -0.03 11.41 -15.30
CA ARG A 74 -1.39 11.94 -15.39
C ARG A 74 -2.26 11.27 -14.32
N CYS A 75 -3.30 11.99 -13.90
CA CYS A 75 -4.25 11.52 -12.90
C CYS A 75 -5.65 12.03 -13.21
N ASN A 76 -6.67 11.45 -12.58
CA ASN A 76 -8.02 11.98 -12.64
C ASN A 76 -8.12 13.28 -11.83
N GLU A 77 -8.27 14.42 -12.52
CA GLU A 77 -8.29 15.76 -11.92
C GLU A 77 -9.44 16.00 -10.95
N ARG A 78 -10.48 15.16 -11.00
CA ARG A 78 -11.57 15.18 -10.00
C ARG A 78 -11.03 14.93 -8.58
N TYR A 79 -10.07 14.02 -8.44
CA TYR A 79 -9.54 13.58 -7.14
C TYR A 79 -8.16 14.13 -6.85
N TRP A 80 -7.35 14.34 -7.88
CA TRP A 80 -5.92 14.61 -7.75
C TRP A 80 -5.47 15.80 -8.59
N THR A 81 -4.70 16.70 -8.00
CA THR A 81 -3.95 17.74 -8.73
C THR A 81 -2.56 17.21 -9.08
N ARG A 82 -2.24 17.14 -10.38
CA ARG A 82 -0.87 16.85 -10.82
C ARG A 82 0.04 18.05 -10.55
N THR A 83 1.10 17.85 -9.79
CA THR A 83 2.10 18.88 -9.48
C THR A 83 3.14 19.03 -10.60
N GLU A 84 3.87 20.14 -10.61
CA GLU A 84 4.92 20.40 -11.62
C GLU A 84 6.01 19.31 -11.66
N ASN A 85 6.33 18.73 -10.50
CA ASN A 85 7.30 17.64 -10.37
C ASN A 85 6.74 16.25 -10.72
N GLY A 86 5.52 16.19 -11.29
CA GLY A 86 4.89 14.97 -11.78
C GLY A 86 4.23 14.08 -10.73
N GLY A 87 4.14 14.54 -9.47
CA GLY A 87 3.39 13.85 -8.42
C GLY A 87 1.91 14.19 -8.42
N PHE A 88 1.13 13.51 -7.58
CA PHE A 88 -0.31 13.73 -7.44
C PHE A 88 -0.65 14.15 -6.02
N MET A 89 -1.17 15.37 -5.86
CA MET A 89 -1.68 15.88 -4.59
C MET A 89 -3.18 15.63 -4.50
N LEU A 90 -3.64 15.01 -3.42
CA LEU A 90 -5.07 14.82 -3.20
C LEU A 90 -5.78 16.18 -3.09
N ASN A 91 -6.88 16.34 -3.81
CA ASN A 91 -7.63 17.59 -3.78
C ASN A 91 -8.25 17.83 -2.40
N ARG A 92 -8.34 19.10 -1.99
CA ARG A 92 -8.97 19.46 -0.72
C ARG A 92 -10.43 19.00 -0.70
N GLY A 93 -10.85 18.42 0.43
CA GLY A 93 -12.22 17.95 0.64
C GLY A 93 -12.53 16.59 0.02
N VAL A 94 -11.59 15.98 -0.71
CA VAL A 94 -11.71 14.61 -1.19
C VAL A 94 -11.27 13.65 -0.08
N TRP A 95 -12.07 12.61 0.16
CA TRP A 95 -11.67 11.55 1.08
C TRP A 95 -10.49 10.76 0.52
N PRO A 96 -9.44 10.50 1.32
CA PRO A 96 -8.31 9.67 0.90
C PRO A 96 -8.73 8.32 0.32
N SER A 97 -9.73 7.66 0.93
CA SER A 97 -10.30 6.41 0.43
C SER A 97 -10.81 6.52 -1.00
N ASP A 98 -11.51 7.60 -1.33
CA ASP A 98 -12.11 7.82 -2.64
C ASP A 98 -11.05 8.09 -3.69
N GLY A 99 -10.06 8.92 -3.35
CA GLY A 99 -8.93 9.21 -4.24
C GLY A 99 -8.12 7.97 -4.58
N ILE A 100 -7.83 7.12 -3.58
CA ILE A 100 -7.12 5.85 -3.80
C ILE A 100 -7.99 4.88 -4.59
N TYR A 101 -9.26 4.70 -4.22
CA TYR A 101 -10.16 3.77 -4.90
C TYR A 101 -10.36 4.12 -6.39
N ASP A 102 -10.45 5.41 -6.72
CA ASP A 102 -10.61 5.88 -8.10
C ASP A 102 -9.46 5.42 -9.02
N ILE A 103 -8.23 5.29 -8.50
CA ILE A 103 -7.08 4.82 -9.29
C ILE A 103 -7.31 3.39 -9.81
N PHE A 104 -7.99 2.53 -9.04
CA PHE A 104 -8.22 1.14 -9.41
C PHE A 104 -9.44 0.96 -10.31
N VAL A 105 -10.45 1.84 -10.17
CA VAL A 105 -11.68 1.78 -10.98
C VAL A 105 -11.51 2.51 -12.32
N ASN A 106 -10.84 3.65 -12.32
CA ASN A 106 -10.65 4.51 -13.48
C ASN A 106 -9.18 4.54 -13.94
N GLY A 107 -8.47 3.42 -13.78
CA GLY A 107 -7.01 3.33 -13.99
C GLY A 107 -6.52 3.88 -15.32
N ARG A 108 -7.29 3.80 -16.40
CA ARG A 108 -6.93 4.40 -17.71
C ARG A 108 -6.66 5.91 -17.67
N LEU A 109 -7.30 6.63 -16.75
CA LEU A 109 -7.08 8.07 -16.50
C LEU A 109 -5.73 8.35 -15.83
N TYR A 110 -5.04 7.30 -15.36
CA TYR A 110 -3.81 7.41 -14.60
C TYR A 110 -2.60 6.90 -15.38
N GLY A 111 -1.47 7.57 -15.15
CA GLY A 111 -0.17 7.08 -15.55
C GLY A 111 0.91 7.59 -14.60
N PHE A 112 1.71 6.68 -14.06
CA PHE A 112 2.73 6.96 -13.04
C PHE A 112 3.86 5.92 -13.07
N GLU A 113 4.94 6.18 -12.36
CA GLU A 113 6.14 5.33 -12.34
C GLU A 113 6.04 4.15 -11.35
N CYS A 114 7.03 3.26 -11.36
CA CYS A 114 6.96 1.98 -10.67
C CYS A 114 7.03 2.06 -9.12
N ALA A 115 7.82 2.97 -8.55
CA ALA A 115 7.87 3.19 -7.10
C ALA A 115 6.54 3.78 -6.58
N GLY A 116 5.99 4.78 -7.27
CA GLY A 116 4.67 5.34 -6.94
C GLY A 116 3.55 4.30 -7.04
N ALA A 117 3.64 3.37 -7.99
CA ALA A 117 2.70 2.26 -8.09
C ALA A 117 2.72 1.34 -6.85
N ILE A 118 3.91 1.06 -6.29
CA ILE A 118 4.02 0.30 -5.04
C ILE A 118 3.28 1.03 -3.90
N ILE A 119 3.53 2.32 -3.71
CA ILE A 119 2.88 3.08 -2.64
C ILE A 119 1.35 3.08 -2.80
N ILE A 120 0.85 3.25 -4.02
CA ILE A 120 -0.59 3.18 -4.33
C ILE A 120 -1.18 1.80 -3.99
N ILE A 121 -0.48 0.72 -4.34
CA ILE A 121 -0.88 -0.66 -4.01
C ILE A 121 -0.95 -0.83 -2.49
N LEU A 122 0.07 -0.38 -1.77
CA LEU A 122 0.11 -0.48 -0.31
C LEU A 122 -1.02 0.31 0.33
N TYR A 123 -1.32 1.53 -0.14
CA TYR A 123 -2.48 2.29 0.35
C TYR A 123 -3.80 1.59 0.12
N LYS A 124 -4.01 1.02 -1.08
CA LYS A 124 -5.22 0.26 -1.36
C LYS A 124 -5.35 -0.94 -0.45
N ALA A 125 -4.25 -1.65 -0.21
CA ALA A 125 -4.24 -2.80 0.68
C ALA A 125 -4.54 -2.41 2.13
N VAL A 126 -3.98 -1.30 2.63
CA VAL A 126 -4.33 -0.75 3.94
C VAL A 126 -5.82 -0.45 3.98
N LEU A 127 -6.34 0.34 3.03
CA LEU A 127 -7.75 0.73 2.93
C LEU A 127 -8.68 -0.50 2.98
N ASP A 128 -8.38 -1.55 2.23
CA ASP A 128 -9.18 -2.78 2.20
C ASP A 128 -9.06 -3.63 3.47
N THR A 129 -7.99 -3.43 4.24
CA THR A 129 -7.74 -4.18 5.47
C THR A 129 -8.40 -3.50 6.67
N VAL A 130 -8.21 -2.18 6.82
CA VAL A 130 -8.64 -1.39 7.98
C VAL A 130 -9.98 -0.68 7.78
N GLY A 131 -10.45 -0.54 6.54
CA GLY A 131 -11.70 0.13 6.19
C GLY A 131 -11.54 1.65 6.01
N GLY A 132 -12.52 2.24 5.32
CA GLY A 132 -12.49 3.65 4.91
C GLY A 132 -12.46 4.66 6.07
N ALA A 133 -13.17 4.37 7.18
CA ALA A 133 -13.19 5.27 8.33
C ALA A 133 -11.79 5.45 8.95
N VAL A 134 -11.14 4.34 9.32
CA VAL A 134 -9.77 4.34 9.85
C VAL A 134 -8.79 4.91 8.82
N PHE A 135 -8.91 4.51 7.54
CA PHE A 135 -8.03 5.02 6.50
C PHE A 135 -8.11 6.55 6.36
N ASN A 136 -9.32 7.10 6.32
CA ASN A 136 -9.53 8.55 6.20
C ASN A 136 -9.11 9.33 7.45
N ALA A 137 -9.16 8.71 8.63
CA ALA A 137 -8.70 9.32 9.87
C ALA A 137 -7.17 9.50 9.90
N TYR A 138 -6.42 8.52 9.41
CA TYR A 138 -4.95 8.49 9.52
C TYR A 138 -4.21 8.94 8.26
N PHE A 139 -4.71 8.65 7.06
CA PHE A 139 -4.00 8.87 5.79
C PHE A 139 -4.45 10.14 5.07
N GLN A 140 -4.27 11.30 5.71
CA GLN A 140 -4.77 12.58 5.22
C GLN A 140 -3.78 13.30 4.31
N ASN A 141 -4.28 14.17 3.42
CA ASN A 141 -3.46 15.02 2.54
C ASN A 141 -2.43 14.25 1.71
N LEU A 142 -2.85 13.12 1.14
CA LEU A 142 -1.97 12.22 0.39
C LEU A 142 -1.26 12.94 -0.76
N PHE A 143 0.03 12.66 -0.89
CA PHE A 143 0.85 13.03 -2.03
C PHE A 143 1.54 11.80 -2.60
N LEU A 144 1.24 11.46 -3.85
CA LEU A 144 1.75 10.26 -4.52
C LEU A 144 2.88 10.64 -5.48
N ARG A 145 4.11 10.21 -5.15
CA ARG A 145 5.29 10.38 -6.01
C ARG A 145 6.44 9.53 -5.51
N ASP A 146 7.04 8.69 -6.37
CA ASP A 146 8.20 7.87 -6.00
C ASP A 146 7.90 7.05 -4.71
N TRP A 147 8.90 6.88 -3.85
CA TRP A 147 8.77 6.32 -2.50
C TRP A 147 8.27 7.32 -1.44
N GLN A 148 7.59 8.40 -1.82
CA GLN A 148 6.98 9.29 -0.81
C GLN A 148 5.69 8.67 -0.28
N PHE A 149 5.60 8.58 1.03
CA PHE A 149 4.43 8.05 1.73
C PHE A 149 4.16 8.84 3.01
N ASP A 150 2.89 8.94 3.36
CA ASP A 150 2.39 9.31 4.67
C ASP A 150 3.02 8.43 5.77
N ARG A 151 3.51 9.07 6.84
CA ARG A 151 4.21 8.43 7.97
C ARG A 151 3.46 7.25 8.58
N ASP A 152 2.13 7.23 8.47
CA ASP A 152 1.28 6.21 9.05
C ASP A 152 1.25 4.91 8.21
N LEU A 153 1.89 4.89 7.02
CA LEU A 153 2.09 3.65 6.27
C LEU A 153 3.14 2.73 6.91
N ARG A 154 4.19 3.32 7.51
CA ARG A 154 5.38 2.66 8.10
C ARG A 154 5.89 1.42 7.34
N LEU A 155 6.97 1.60 6.60
CA LEU A 155 7.63 0.50 5.90
C LEU A 155 8.81 -0.07 6.69
N ILE A 156 8.91 -1.39 6.70
CA ILE A 156 10.02 -2.16 7.27
C ILE A 156 10.83 -2.74 6.11
N THR A 157 12.16 -2.67 6.20
CA THR A 157 13.07 -3.34 5.27
C THR A 157 13.87 -4.42 6.00
N THR A 158 13.88 -5.62 5.44
CA THR A 158 14.78 -6.71 5.85
C THR A 158 15.69 -7.11 4.71
N TYR A 159 16.77 -7.86 5.00
CA TYR A 159 17.77 -8.28 4.02
C TYR A 159 17.87 -9.81 4.05
N ASN A 160 16.83 -10.45 3.53
CA ASN A 160 16.74 -11.90 3.36
C ASN A 160 15.57 -12.26 2.44
N ASN A 161 15.81 -12.23 1.13
CA ASN A 161 14.77 -12.52 0.14
C ASN A 161 14.32 -13.99 0.11
N TYR A 162 15.05 -14.92 0.74
CA TYR A 162 14.62 -16.32 0.92
C TYR A 162 13.44 -16.46 1.90
N ASN A 163 13.14 -15.42 2.68
CA ASN A 163 11.99 -15.36 3.57
C ASN A 163 10.95 -14.32 3.10
N ALA A 164 10.95 -13.99 1.81
CA ALA A 164 9.89 -13.19 1.21
C ALA A 164 8.60 -14.00 1.09
N TYR A 165 7.48 -13.33 1.29
CA TYR A 165 6.13 -13.87 1.18
C TYR A 165 5.31 -13.06 0.19
N PRO A 166 4.22 -13.64 -0.35
CA PRO A 166 3.22 -12.86 -1.07
C PRO A 166 2.83 -11.58 -0.33
N GLY A 167 2.76 -10.48 -1.08
CA GLY A 167 2.55 -9.13 -0.58
C GLY A 167 3.83 -8.38 -0.17
N ASP A 168 5.00 -9.02 -0.15
CA ASP A 168 6.26 -8.29 0.00
C ASP A 168 6.64 -7.55 -1.28
N VAL A 169 7.35 -6.43 -1.10
CA VAL A 169 7.93 -5.66 -2.19
C VAL A 169 9.41 -6.00 -2.32
N LEU A 170 9.82 -6.35 -3.54
CA LEU A 170 11.18 -6.74 -3.89
C LEU A 170 11.72 -5.83 -4.99
N TYR A 171 13.03 -5.90 -5.24
CA TYR A 171 13.68 -5.12 -6.29
C TYR A 171 14.58 -5.99 -7.16
N PHE A 172 14.34 -5.94 -8.48
CA PHE A 172 15.27 -6.49 -9.47
C PHE A 172 16.20 -5.39 -9.94
N LYS A 173 17.49 -5.48 -9.60
CA LYS A 173 18.50 -4.51 -10.03
C LYS A 173 19.03 -4.85 -11.41
N ASN A 174 19.16 -3.84 -12.26
CA ASN A 174 19.92 -3.91 -13.50
C ASN A 174 21.21 -3.09 -13.33
N PRO A 175 22.33 -3.71 -12.89
CA PRO A 175 23.53 -2.96 -12.51
C PRO A 175 24.21 -2.26 -13.69
N ASP A 176 23.97 -2.75 -14.91
CA ASP A 176 24.67 -2.37 -16.13
C ASP A 176 23.70 -1.80 -17.19
N TYR A 177 22.62 -1.17 -16.74
CA TYR A 177 21.62 -0.53 -17.61
C TYR A 177 22.26 0.50 -18.55
N ASP A 178 21.63 0.75 -19.70
CA ASP A 178 22.06 1.82 -20.61
C ASP A 178 21.76 3.20 -19.99
N PRO A 179 22.77 4.07 -19.75
CA PRO A 179 22.56 5.38 -19.13
C PRO A 179 21.59 6.30 -19.87
N ARG A 180 21.31 6.02 -21.15
CA ARG A 180 20.33 6.76 -21.95
C ARG A 180 18.88 6.39 -21.62
N THR A 181 18.66 5.27 -20.94
CA THR A 181 17.35 4.76 -20.52
C THR A 181 17.37 4.43 -19.03
N PRO A 182 17.54 5.44 -18.15
CA PRO A 182 17.71 5.25 -16.71
C PRO A 182 16.50 4.63 -16.01
N GLU A 183 15.33 4.65 -16.63
CA GLU A 183 14.14 3.95 -16.17
C GLU A 183 14.32 2.42 -16.10
N TRP A 184 15.33 1.87 -16.77
CA TRP A 184 15.65 0.43 -16.75
C TRP A 184 16.77 0.04 -15.78
N GLN A 185 17.12 0.92 -14.83
CA GLN A 185 18.09 0.62 -13.77
C GLN A 185 17.63 -0.50 -12.82
N GLY A 186 16.34 -0.85 -12.86
CA GLY A 186 15.76 -1.97 -12.16
C GLY A 186 14.25 -1.88 -12.16
N GLU A 187 13.62 -2.75 -11.38
CA GLU A 187 12.17 -2.85 -11.28
C GLU A 187 11.75 -3.15 -9.84
N ASN A 188 10.86 -2.32 -9.29
CA ASN A 188 10.16 -2.61 -8.05
C ASN A 188 9.01 -3.58 -8.35
N VAL A 189 8.85 -4.62 -7.55
CA VAL A 189 7.79 -5.61 -7.76
C VAL A 189 7.07 -5.99 -6.48
N VAL A 190 5.79 -6.34 -6.61
CA VAL A 190 5.06 -7.06 -5.56
C VAL A 190 5.19 -8.56 -5.83
N MET A 191 5.66 -9.31 -4.83
CA MET A 191 5.63 -10.77 -4.86
C MET A 191 4.17 -11.24 -4.75
N MET A 192 3.69 -11.96 -5.75
CA MET A 192 2.33 -12.47 -5.81
C MET A 192 2.26 -13.93 -5.39
N ASP A 193 3.29 -14.69 -5.76
CA ASP A 193 3.44 -16.11 -5.50
C ASP A 193 4.91 -16.52 -5.70
N ASP A 194 5.20 -17.80 -5.50
CA ASP A 194 6.48 -18.42 -5.82
C ASP A 194 6.87 -18.14 -7.28
N ASN A 195 7.97 -17.40 -7.44
CA ASN A 195 8.49 -16.97 -8.73
C ASN A 195 7.43 -16.26 -9.62
N LEU A 196 6.50 -15.53 -9.01
CA LEU A 196 5.49 -14.73 -9.70
C LEU A 196 5.41 -13.32 -9.10
N TYR A 197 5.58 -12.31 -9.95
CA TYR A 197 5.74 -10.93 -9.51
C TYR A 197 4.94 -9.98 -10.39
N PHE A 198 4.38 -8.94 -9.79
CA PHE A 198 3.82 -7.81 -10.51
C PHE A 198 4.81 -6.64 -10.51
N GLY A 199 5.22 -6.17 -11.69
CA GLY A 199 5.95 -4.92 -11.88
C GLY A 199 5.14 -3.94 -12.73
N HIS A 200 5.04 -2.68 -12.30
CA HIS A 200 4.21 -1.69 -12.97
C HIS A 200 4.88 -1.22 -14.27
N GLY A 201 4.25 -1.55 -15.40
CA GLY A 201 4.76 -1.31 -16.76
C GLY A 201 5.28 -2.56 -17.45
N ILE A 202 5.73 -3.57 -16.71
CA ILE A 202 6.17 -4.86 -17.25
C ILE A 202 5.13 -5.99 -17.09
N GLY A 203 4.16 -5.80 -16.18
CA GLY A 203 3.06 -6.71 -15.92
C GLY A 203 3.39 -7.82 -14.92
N ILE A 204 2.62 -8.91 -14.98
CA ILE A 204 2.80 -10.10 -14.13
C ILE A 204 3.75 -11.07 -14.82
N LYS A 205 4.90 -11.33 -14.19
CA LYS A 205 6.03 -12.06 -14.78
C LYS A 205 6.75 -12.94 -13.77
N SER A 206 7.43 -13.96 -14.28
CA SER A 206 8.40 -14.71 -13.50
C SER A 206 9.69 -13.93 -13.28
N GLY A 207 10.49 -14.31 -12.28
CA GLY A 207 11.77 -13.66 -12.00
C GLY A 207 12.75 -13.77 -13.17
N GLN A 208 12.74 -14.90 -13.88
CA GLN A 208 13.57 -15.10 -15.08
C GLN A 208 13.14 -14.17 -16.22
N GLU A 209 11.83 -13.98 -16.44
CA GLU A 209 11.33 -13.06 -17.45
C GLU A 209 11.69 -11.60 -17.14
N ILE A 210 11.63 -11.20 -15.86
CA ILE A 210 12.01 -9.84 -15.42
C ILE A 210 13.50 -9.62 -15.67
N VAL A 211 14.35 -10.55 -15.21
CA VAL A 211 15.81 -10.49 -15.43
C VAL A 211 16.13 -10.45 -16.92
N ALA A 212 15.47 -11.29 -17.74
CA ALA A 212 15.65 -11.27 -19.19
C ALA A 212 15.21 -9.93 -19.81
N GLY A 213 14.13 -9.33 -19.31
CA GLY A 213 13.66 -7.99 -19.69
C GLY A 213 14.70 -6.91 -19.44
N LEU A 214 15.17 -6.82 -18.21
CA LEU A 214 16.19 -5.86 -17.79
C LEU A 214 17.51 -6.06 -18.54
N ASN A 215 17.92 -7.31 -18.78
CA ASN A 215 19.15 -7.63 -19.50
C ASN A 215 19.17 -7.15 -20.96
N ARG A 216 18.00 -6.99 -21.59
CA ARG A 216 17.88 -6.41 -22.95
C ARG A 216 18.13 -4.89 -22.96
N MET A 217 18.02 -4.24 -21.81
CA MET A 217 18.17 -2.79 -21.64
C MET A 217 19.53 -2.40 -21.03
N ARG A 218 20.52 -3.30 -21.12
CA ARG A 218 21.89 -3.04 -20.69
C ARG A 218 22.66 -2.25 -21.73
N ARG A 219 23.73 -1.58 -21.29
CA ARG A 219 24.72 -0.99 -22.18
C ARG A 219 25.32 -2.06 -23.11
N ARG A 220 25.65 -1.66 -24.34
CA ARG A 220 26.23 -2.54 -25.37
C ARG A 220 27.47 -3.26 -24.84
N GLY A 221 27.53 -4.58 -25.03
CA GLY A 221 28.66 -5.42 -24.63
C GLY A 221 28.67 -5.82 -23.16
N SER A 222 27.66 -5.44 -22.35
CA SER A 222 27.58 -5.88 -20.97
C SER A 222 27.36 -7.40 -20.85
N ILE A 223 28.10 -8.00 -19.91
CA ILE A 223 27.95 -9.40 -19.49
C ILE A 223 27.38 -9.53 -18.07
N ILE A 224 27.17 -8.42 -17.34
CA ILE A 224 26.67 -8.43 -15.96
C ILE A 224 25.15 -8.53 -15.99
N SER A 225 24.60 -9.62 -15.47
CA SER A 225 23.15 -9.83 -15.45
C SER A 225 22.46 -8.96 -14.40
N ALA A 226 21.23 -8.56 -14.70
CA ALA A 226 20.26 -8.17 -13.68
C ALA A 226 19.99 -9.31 -12.70
N TYR A 227 19.60 -8.96 -11.47
CA TYR A 227 19.38 -9.91 -10.38
C TYR A 227 18.41 -9.35 -9.34
N MET A 228 17.74 -10.22 -8.58
CA MET A 228 16.93 -9.82 -7.44
C MET A 228 17.82 -9.44 -6.26
N GLN A 229 17.60 -8.26 -5.68
CA GLN A 229 18.26 -7.87 -4.45
C GLN A 229 17.77 -8.68 -3.25
N ASP A 230 18.55 -8.65 -2.18
CA ASP A 230 18.21 -9.31 -0.92
C ASP A 230 17.23 -8.49 -0.05
N SER A 231 17.01 -7.22 -0.41
CA SER A 231 16.10 -6.33 0.31
C SER A 231 14.63 -6.73 0.11
N VAL A 232 13.91 -6.87 1.21
CA VAL A 232 12.47 -7.14 1.26
C VAL A 232 11.79 -6.01 2.01
N VAL A 233 10.85 -5.34 1.38
CA VAL A 233 10.08 -4.23 1.96
C VAL A 233 8.65 -4.69 2.23
N SER A 234 8.14 -4.39 3.42
CA SER A 234 6.75 -4.69 3.80
C SER A 234 6.20 -3.61 4.73
N PRO A 235 4.87 -3.45 4.82
CA PRO A 235 4.27 -2.61 5.84
C PRO A 235 4.52 -3.16 7.25
N ASP A 236 4.57 -2.28 8.25
CA ASP A 236 4.50 -2.66 9.65
C ASP A 236 3.07 -3.10 9.99
N PHE A 237 2.80 -4.39 9.80
CA PHE A 237 1.48 -4.99 9.98
C PHE A 237 0.90 -4.75 11.38
N GLU A 238 1.74 -4.85 12.43
CA GLU A 238 1.28 -4.67 13.80
C GLU A 238 0.99 -3.21 14.11
N TYR A 239 1.80 -2.29 13.58
CA TYR A 239 1.48 -0.87 13.67
C TYR A 239 0.14 -0.54 13.03
N LEU A 240 -0.08 -1.00 11.80
CA LEU A 240 -1.32 -0.74 11.07
C LEU A 240 -2.54 -1.35 11.76
N ARG A 241 -2.39 -2.54 12.35
CA ARG A 241 -3.43 -3.15 13.18
C ARG A 241 -3.74 -2.31 14.41
N SER A 242 -2.73 -1.67 15.01
CA SER A 242 -2.95 -0.80 16.18
C SER A 242 -3.79 0.44 15.86
N LEU A 243 -3.83 0.88 14.59
CA LEU A 243 -4.68 2.01 14.16
C LEU A 243 -6.17 1.66 14.27
N THR A 244 -6.56 0.42 13.96
CA THR A 244 -7.96 0.00 14.07
C THR A 244 -8.42 -0.06 15.53
N MET A 245 -7.54 -0.52 16.43
CA MET A 245 -7.84 -0.62 17.86
C MET A 245 -7.99 0.75 18.54
N ARG A 246 -7.26 1.77 18.06
CA ARG A 246 -7.31 3.13 18.61
C ARG A 246 -8.57 3.87 18.22
N ASP A 247 -9.10 3.58 17.03
CA ASP A 247 -10.35 4.15 16.55
C ASP A 247 -11.56 3.54 17.30
N ASP A 248 -11.55 2.23 17.55
CA ASP A 248 -12.55 1.54 18.39
C ASP A 248 -12.57 2.05 19.85
N ALA A 249 -11.43 2.56 20.34
CA ALA A 249 -11.29 3.10 21.68
C ALA A 249 -11.71 4.58 21.80
N GLN A 250 -11.99 5.28 20.68
CA GLN A 250 -12.58 6.60 20.76
C GLN A 250 -14.06 6.47 21.13
N PRO A 251 -14.53 7.11 22.23
CA PRO A 251 -15.96 7.10 22.54
C PRO A 251 -16.70 7.73 21.36
N VAL A 252 -17.70 7.01 20.83
CA VAL A 252 -18.68 7.56 19.89
C VAL A 252 -19.33 8.75 20.59
N VAL A 253 -18.81 9.95 20.35
CA VAL A 253 -19.50 11.18 20.69
C VAL A 253 -20.67 11.20 19.72
N LYS A 254 -21.83 10.69 20.17
CA LYS A 254 -23.10 10.99 19.50
C LYS A 254 -23.12 12.50 19.31
N SER A 255 -23.15 12.93 18.05
CA SER A 255 -23.32 14.33 17.69
C SER A 255 -24.64 14.79 18.28
N VAL A 256 -24.60 15.36 19.48
CA VAL A 256 -25.66 16.23 19.94
C VAL A 256 -25.56 17.43 19.01
N GLU A 257 -26.57 17.63 18.17
CA GLU A 257 -26.75 18.86 17.39
C GLU A 257 -26.53 20.04 18.33
N ARG A 258 -25.37 20.69 18.21
CA ARG A 258 -25.13 21.97 18.87
C ARG A 258 -25.92 23.00 18.10
N GLN A 259 -27.11 23.32 18.62
CA GLN A 259 -27.84 24.51 18.23
C GLN A 259 -26.97 25.73 18.56
N TYR A 260 -26.31 26.31 17.55
CA TYR A 260 -25.60 27.56 17.69
C TYR A 260 -26.61 28.71 17.75
N GLY A 261 -26.95 29.15 18.95
CA GLY A 261 -27.65 30.42 19.14
C GLY A 261 -26.67 31.58 19.00
N ILE A 262 -26.98 32.55 18.15
CA ILE A 262 -26.22 33.81 18.11
C ILE A 262 -26.64 34.63 19.32
N VAL A 263 -25.67 34.94 20.18
CA VAL A 263 -25.87 35.83 21.33
C VAL A 263 -25.29 37.20 20.99
N ALA A 264 -26.14 38.20 20.89
CA ALA A 264 -25.73 39.59 20.72
C ALA A 264 -26.02 40.37 22.01
N LYS A 265 -25.05 41.19 22.43
CA LYS A 265 -25.16 42.07 23.58
C LYS A 265 -25.21 43.52 23.09
N ILE A 266 -26.32 44.20 23.32
CA ILE A 266 -26.49 45.63 22.99
C ILE A 266 -26.80 46.36 24.30
N GLY A 267 -25.85 47.16 24.77
CA GLY A 267 -25.93 47.79 26.09
C GLY A 267 -25.97 46.76 27.23
N ALA A 268 -26.90 46.94 28.17
CA ALA A 268 -27.07 46.06 29.33
C ALA A 268 -27.97 44.83 29.07
N GLY A 269 -28.56 44.70 27.87
CA GLY A 269 -29.44 43.59 27.50
C GLY A 269 -28.73 42.50 26.69
N THR A 270 -29.08 41.23 26.94
CA THR A 270 -28.61 40.06 26.19
C THR A 270 -29.77 39.47 25.39
N PHE A 271 -29.59 39.28 24.08
CA PHE A 271 -30.59 38.69 23.19
C PHE A 271 -30.06 37.39 22.58
N ILE A 272 -30.90 36.36 22.55
CA ILE A 272 -30.59 35.05 21.97
C ILE A 272 -31.48 34.84 20.74
N TYR A 273 -30.87 34.76 19.56
CA TYR A 273 -31.59 34.45 18.33
C TYR A 273 -31.39 32.97 17.99
N LYS A 274 -32.50 32.26 17.72
CA LYS A 274 -32.50 30.88 17.22
C LYS A 274 -32.99 30.90 15.78
N GLU A 275 -32.08 30.62 14.84
CA GLU A 275 -32.47 30.32 13.46
C GLU A 275 -32.82 28.82 13.38
N VAL A 276 -34.01 28.51 12.87
CA VAL A 276 -34.40 27.14 12.52
C VAL A 276 -34.28 27.04 11.01
N LEU A 277 -33.24 26.34 10.55
CA LEU A 277 -33.15 25.81 9.18
C LEU A 277 -33.29 24.30 9.25
#